data_AF-A0A3C0FYR0-F1
#
_entry.id   AF-A0A3C0FYR0-F1
#
_cell.length_a   1.000
_cell.length_b   1.000
_cell.length_c   1.000
_cell.angle_alpha   90.00
_cell.angle_beta   90.00
_cell.angle_gamma   90.00
#
_symmetry.space_group_name_H-M   'P 1'
#
loop_
_entity.id
_entity.type
_entity.pdbx_description
1 polymer ?
#
loop_
_entity_poly.entity_id
_entity_poly.type
_entity_poly.pdbx_seq_one_letter_code
_entity_poly.pdbx_strand_id
1 'polypeptide(L)'
;REKLKQYIPEEALPYYLETNKETELEFPVLQYPTKVKSLNLTKTPTFEGKLKGIKGQYLIFEDNTVFNVRGSEGYYVGLTIS
;
A
#
# COMPACT_ATOMS: atom_id res chain seq x y z
N ARG A 1 10.84 9.50 -23.28
CA ARG A 1 9.44 9.91 -23.08
C ARG A 1 8.97 10.77 -24.26
N GLU A 2 9.63 11.89 -24.53
CA GLU A 2 9.38 12.72 -25.74
C GLU A 2 9.42 11.95 -27.07
N LYS A 3 10.36 11.01 -27.23
CA LYS A 3 10.46 10.17 -28.44
C LYS A 3 9.25 9.26 -28.70
N LEU A 4 8.44 8.99 -27.67
CA LEU A 4 7.25 8.13 -27.78
C LEU A 4 5.96 8.92 -28.07
N LYS A 5 5.98 10.25 -27.89
CA LYS A 5 4.83 11.15 -28.14
C LYS A 5 4.30 11.01 -29.57
N GLN A 6 5.19 10.81 -30.53
CA GLN A 6 4.85 10.64 -31.96
C GLN A 6 4.04 9.37 -32.28
N TYR A 7 4.00 8.39 -31.37
CA TYR A 7 3.27 7.13 -31.55
C TYR A 7 1.94 7.11 -30.79
N ILE A 8 1.55 8.22 -30.15
CA ILE A 8 0.26 8.32 -29.45
C ILE A 8 -0.84 8.54 -30.50
N PRO A 9 -1.89 7.72 -30.53
CA PRO A 9 -3.04 7.92 -31.41
C PRO A 9 -3.71 9.29 -31.20
N GLU A 10 -4.32 9.84 -32.24
CA GLU A 10 -4.92 11.18 -32.23
C GLU A 10 -6.02 11.29 -31.16
N GLU A 11 -6.79 10.22 -30.97
CA GLU A 11 -7.83 10.10 -29.94
C GLU A 11 -7.28 10.12 -28.51
N ALA A 12 -6.01 9.75 -28.31
CA ALA A 12 -5.38 9.66 -27.01
C ALA A 12 -4.51 10.89 -26.67
N LEU A 13 -4.19 11.72 -27.67
CA LEU A 13 -3.37 12.92 -27.54
C LEU A 13 -3.89 13.92 -26.46
N PRO A 14 -5.21 14.16 -26.31
CA PRO A 14 -5.76 15.05 -25.28
C PRO A 14 -5.46 14.60 -23.84
N TYR A 15 -5.15 13.32 -23.63
CA TYR A 15 -4.86 12.74 -22.32
C TYR A 15 -3.36 12.62 -22.04
N TYR A 16 -2.51 13.04 -22.98
CA TYR A 16 -1.06 13.03 -22.78
C TYR A 16 -0.65 14.12 -21.78
N LEU A 17 -0.20 13.70 -20.60
CA LEU A 17 0.37 14.60 -19.60
C LEU A 17 1.85 14.84 -19.93
N GLU A 18 2.18 16.05 -20.44
CA GLU A 18 3.56 16.45 -20.75
C GLU A 18 4.46 16.43 -19.52
N THR A 19 3.90 16.74 -18.35
CA THR A 19 4.55 16.62 -17.05
C THR A 19 3.69 15.76 -16.14
N ASN A 20 4.19 14.59 -15.81
CA ASN A 20 3.57 13.71 -14.82
C ASN A 20 4.36 13.89 -13.53
N LYS A 21 4.06 14.95 -12.77
CA LYS A 21 4.61 15.09 -11.42
C LYS A 21 4.10 13.90 -10.62
N GLU A 22 4.99 13.19 -9.93
CA GLU A 22 4.59 12.10 -9.05
C GLU A 22 3.54 12.63 -8.07
N THR A 23 2.43 11.90 -7.97
CA THR A 23 1.41 12.23 -6.96
C THR A 23 1.95 11.79 -5.61
N GLU A 24 2.35 12.75 -4.80
CA GLU A 24 2.75 12.50 -3.42
C GLU A 24 1.51 12.18 -2.60
N LEU A 25 1.46 10.97 -2.06
CA LEU A 25 0.40 10.51 -1.17
C LEU A 25 0.95 10.43 0.25
N GLU A 26 0.33 11.18 1.15
CA GLU A 26 0.61 11.08 2.58
C GLU A 26 -0.16 9.91 3.17
N PHE A 27 0.58 8.98 3.75
CA PHE A 27 0.05 7.78 4.36
C PHE A 27 0.02 7.94 5.88
N PRO A 28 -1.09 7.60 6.55
CA PRO A 28 -1.20 7.75 8.00
C PRO A 28 -0.33 6.69 8.68
N VAL A 29 0.86 7.07 9.12
CA VAL A 29 1.77 6.20 9.86
C VAL A 29 2.21 6.92 11.13
N LEU A 30 1.64 6.50 12.27
CA LEU A 30 1.97 7.06 13.58
C LEU A 30 3.32 6.55 14.10
N GLN A 31 3.71 5.34 13.70
CA GLN A 31 4.95 4.71 14.10
C GLN A 31 5.45 3.78 12.99
N TYR A 32 6.68 4.03 12.53
CA TYR A 32 7.35 3.14 11.58
C TYR A 32 8.03 1.99 12.33
N PRO A 33 8.04 0.77 11.76
CA PRO A 33 8.73 -0.36 12.36
C PRO A 33 10.24 -0.10 12.36
N THR A 34 10.91 -0.36 13.50
CA THR A 34 12.38 -0.28 13.57
C THR A 34 13.03 -1.41 12.77
N LYS A 35 12.40 -2.57 12.75
CA LYS A 35 12.75 -3.72 11.91
C LYS A 35 11.48 -4.44 11.48
N VAL A 36 11.31 -4.57 10.17
CA VAL A 36 10.10 -5.19 9.59
C VAL A 36 10.01 -6.67 9.94
N LYS A 37 8.88 -7.07 10.54
CA LYS A 37 8.48 -8.47 10.67
C LYS A 37 7.29 -8.72 9.76
N SER A 38 7.50 -9.48 8.68
CA SER A 38 6.41 -9.76 7.73
C SER A 38 5.45 -10.79 8.32
N LEU A 39 4.16 -10.45 8.37
CA LEU A 39 3.10 -11.39 8.75
C LEU A 39 2.77 -12.29 7.56
N ASN A 40 2.73 -13.60 7.80
CA ASN A 40 2.28 -14.61 6.86
C ASN A 40 1.20 -15.46 7.52
N LEU A 41 -0.05 -15.28 7.08
CA LEU A 41 -1.22 -15.96 7.65
C LEU A 41 -1.31 -17.45 7.29
N THR A 42 -0.53 -17.93 6.32
CA THR A 42 -0.41 -19.37 6.03
C THR A 42 0.37 -20.09 7.14
N LYS A 43 1.38 -19.42 7.71
CA LYS A 43 2.19 -19.95 8.83
C LYS A 43 1.60 -19.62 10.20
N THR A 44 0.95 -18.46 10.30
CA THR A 44 0.35 -17.94 11.54
C THR A 44 -1.13 -17.64 11.26
N PRO A 45 -2.04 -18.61 11.40
CA PRO A 45 -3.43 -18.49 10.91
C PRO A 45 -4.25 -17.33 11.49
N THR A 46 -3.84 -16.84 12.66
CA THR A 46 -4.51 -15.76 13.39
C THR A 46 -3.50 -14.73 13.84
N PHE A 47 -3.86 -13.45 13.75
CA PHE A 47 -3.05 -12.36 14.25
C PHE A 47 -3.97 -11.28 14.81
N GLU A 48 -3.57 -10.72 15.95
CA GLU A 48 -4.22 -9.58 16.58
C GLU A 48 -3.14 -8.59 17.00
N GLY A 49 -3.38 -7.30 16.78
CA GLY A 49 -2.42 -6.26 17.12
C GLY A 49 -3.00 -4.87 16.95
N LYS A 50 -2.36 -3.89 17.59
CA LYS A 50 -2.76 -2.49 17.49
C LYS A 50 -2.24 -1.90 16.19
N LEU A 51 -3.15 -1.46 15.33
CA LEU A 51 -2.80 -0.77 14.08
C LEU A 51 -2.17 0.60 14.40
N LYS A 52 -0.97 0.84 13.90
CA LYS A 52 -0.21 2.09 14.08
C LYS A 52 0.09 2.81 12.78
N GLY A 53 -0.14 2.17 11.63
CA GLY A 53 -0.03 2.85 10.36
C GLY A 53 -0.55 2.05 9.18
N ILE A 54 -0.80 2.76 8.08
CA ILE A 54 -1.19 2.20 6.80
C ILE A 54 -0.30 2.85 5.75
N LYS A 55 0.36 2.05 4.90
CA LYS A 55 1.16 2.55 3.76
C LYS A 55 0.80 1.77 2.51
N GLY A 56 -0.05 2.34 1.65
CA GLY A 56 -0.60 1.64 0.49
C GLY A 56 -1.31 0.35 0.91
N GLN A 57 -0.81 -0.79 0.43
CA GLN A 57 -1.33 -2.13 0.75
C GLN A 57 -0.79 -2.73 2.07
N TYR A 58 -0.03 -1.97 2.86
CA TYR A 58 0.60 -2.47 4.07
C TYR A 58 -0.08 -1.92 5.32
N LEU A 59 -0.52 -2.81 6.21
CA LEU A 59 -0.89 -2.48 7.59
C LEU A 59 0.34 -2.64 8.47
N ILE A 60 0.57 -1.67 9.37
CA ILE A 60 1.72 -1.60 10.26
C ILE A 60 1.21 -1.65 11.70
N PHE A 61 1.71 -2.60 12.47
CA PHE A 61 1.31 -2.82 13.86
C PHE A 61 2.39 -2.36 14.85
N GLU A 62 1.97 -2.10 16.09
CA GLU A 62 2.80 -1.56 17.17
C GLU A 62 4.06 -2.37 17.48
N ASP A 63 4.03 -3.69 17.27
CA ASP A 63 5.12 -4.63 17.54
C ASP A 63 6.15 -4.77 16.39
N ASN A 64 6.07 -3.89 15.40
CA ASN A 64 6.81 -3.88 14.13
C ASN A 64 6.36 -4.93 13.10
N THR A 65 5.24 -5.61 13.34
CA THR A 65 4.62 -6.49 12.34
C THR A 65 4.06 -5.67 11.19
N VAL A 66 4.32 -6.12 9.96
CA VAL A 66 3.80 -5.52 8.73
C VAL A 66 3.06 -6.58 7.93
N PHE A 67 1.83 -6.26 7.56
CA PHE A 67 0.95 -7.16 6.82
C PHE A 67 0.61 -6.59 5.45
N ASN A 68 0.87 -7.37 4.40
CA ASN A 68 0.45 -7.04 3.04
C ASN A 68 -0.96 -7.60 2.81
N VAL A 69 -1.96 -6.71 2.71
CA VAL A 69 -3.36 -7.15 2.61
C VAL A 69 -3.68 -7.79 1.25
N ARG A 70 -3.00 -7.36 0.17
CA ARG A 70 -3.22 -7.89 -1.18
C ARG A 70 -2.83 -9.36 -1.29
N GLY A 71 -1.79 -9.77 -0.56
CA GLY A 71 -1.33 -11.16 -0.55
C GLY A 71 -2.15 -12.10 0.34
N SER A 72 -3.24 -11.64 0.95
CA SER A 72 -3.96 -12.39 1.99
C SER A 72 -5.48 -12.19 1.89
N GLU A 73 -6.01 -12.54 0.72
CA GLU A 73 -7.44 -12.55 0.44
C GLU A 73 -8.15 -13.72 1.15
N GLY A 74 -9.46 -13.60 1.41
CA GLY A 74 -10.28 -14.69 1.98
C GLY A 74 -10.24 -14.85 3.51
N TYR A 75 -9.54 -13.99 4.23
CA TYR A 75 -9.49 -13.99 5.70
C TYR A 75 -10.57 -13.10 6.33
N TYR A 76 -11.03 -13.50 7.51
CA TYR A 76 -11.88 -12.64 8.36
C TYR A 76 -11.06 -11.53 9.01
N VAL A 77 -11.62 -10.33 9.07
CA VAL A 77 -11.01 -9.17 9.71
C VAL A 77 -11.97 -8.60 10.76
N GLY A 78 -11.53 -8.57 12.02
CA GLY A 78 -12.20 -7.87 13.11
C GLY A 78 -11.54 -6.52 13.38
N LEU A 79 -12.34 -5.47 13.56
CA LEU A 79 -11.86 -4.14 13.92
C LEU A 79 -12.62 -3.67 15.17
N THR A 80 -11.87 -3.15 16.14
CA THR A 80 -12.42 -2.57 17.37
C THR A 80 -11.82 -1.18 17.56
N ILE A 81 -12.65 -0.22 17.94
CA ILE A 81 -12.23 1.13 18.30
C ILE A 81 -12.33 1.25 19.82
N SER A 82 -11.28 1.73 20.46
CA SER A 82 -11.20 1.93 21.92
C SER A 82 -10.69 3.31 22.29
#